data_AF-A0A7L9BXL5-F1
#
_entry.id   AF-A0A7L9BXL5-F1
#
_cell.length_a   1.000
_cell.length_b   1.000
_cell.length_c   1.000
_cell.angle_alpha   90.00
_cell.angle_beta   90.00
_cell.angle_gamma   90.00
#
_symmetry.space_group_name_H-M   'P 1'
#
loop_
_entity.id
_entity.type
_entity.pdbx_description
1 polymer ?
#
loop_
_entity_poly.entity_id
_entity_poly.type
_entity_poly.pdbx_seq_one_letter_code
_entity_poly.pdbx_strand_id
1 'polypeptide(L)'
;MGFAAGVFLCGCNRPGAIDVDLTSHPVRFLIDHQGWPRPFVCPRVTEFAVASDEDGAVWQLAAESAEGIPARELAIVYGELPRGFVQIVPTSGRPPRLMEGRTYYVAAGGPKSVYRIVFALPLERGMPLPQGAVGSGQ
;
A
#
# COMPACT_ATOMS: atom_id res chain seq x y z
N MET A 1 -26.52 -4.73 -22.83
CA MET A 1 -25.37 -5.50 -22.31
C MET A 1 -24.11 -4.82 -22.82
N GLY A 2 -23.46 -4.02 -21.97
CA GLY A 2 -22.26 -3.26 -22.32
C GLY A 2 -21.20 -3.51 -21.27
N PHE A 3 -20.03 -3.96 -21.70
CA PHE A 3 -18.87 -4.30 -20.89
C PHE A 3 -18.38 -3.09 -20.08
N ALA A 4 -18.30 -3.22 -18.75
CA ALA A 4 -17.50 -2.32 -17.94
C ALA A 4 -16.06 -2.85 -17.97
N ALA A 5 -15.20 -2.14 -18.70
CA ALA A 5 -13.77 -2.38 -18.73
C ALA A 5 -13.21 -2.13 -17.32
N GLY A 6 -12.95 -3.21 -16.57
CA GLY A 6 -12.07 -3.17 -15.43
C GLY A 6 -10.67 -2.84 -15.95
N VAL A 7 -10.25 -1.60 -15.73
CA VAL A 7 -8.91 -1.13 -16.07
C VAL A 7 -7.92 -1.81 -15.11
N PHE A 8 -7.52 -3.03 -15.45
CA PHE A 8 -6.31 -3.63 -14.91
C PHE A 8 -5.13 -2.91 -15.58
N LEU A 9 -4.60 -1.88 -14.92
CA LEU A 9 -3.29 -1.32 -15.24
C LEU A 9 -2.21 -2.32 -14.82
N CYS A 10 -2.13 -3.46 -15.54
CA CYS A 10 -0.91 -4.24 -15.58
C CYS A 10 0.05 -3.55 -16.57
N GLY A 11 0.48 -2.34 -16.20
CA GLY A 11 1.55 -1.63 -16.87
C GLY A 11 2.88 -2.26 -16.46
N CYS A 12 3.75 -2.47 -17.44
CA CYS A 12 5.12 -2.98 -17.29
C CYS A 12 5.73 -2.70 -15.91
N ASN A 13 6.14 -3.78 -15.23
CA ASN A 13 6.65 -3.88 -13.86
C ASN A 13 7.89 -2.98 -13.60
N ARG A 14 7.69 -1.66 -13.53
CA ARG A 14 8.63 -0.74 -12.89
C ARG A 14 8.25 -0.70 -11.42
N PRO A 15 9.18 -0.95 -10.48
CA PRO A 15 8.87 -0.83 -9.07
C PRO A 15 8.32 0.57 -8.79
N GLY A 16 7.15 0.64 -8.19
CA GLY A 16 6.58 1.90 -7.75
C GLY A 16 7.42 2.47 -6.62
N ALA A 17 7.30 3.76 -6.35
CA ALA A 17 7.89 4.34 -5.14
C ALA A 17 7.34 3.70 -3.85
N ILE A 18 6.15 3.12 -3.94
CA ILE A 18 5.50 2.29 -2.93
C ILE A 18 4.91 1.10 -3.70
N ASP A 19 5.21 -0.13 -3.31
CA ASP A 19 4.55 -1.33 -3.80
C ASP A 19 3.59 -1.83 -2.73
N VAL A 20 2.35 -2.13 -3.13
CA VAL A 20 1.32 -2.64 -2.23
C VAL A 20 1.12 -4.13 -2.48
N ASP A 21 1.50 -4.96 -1.51
CA ASP A 21 1.27 -6.41 -1.55
C ASP A 21 -0.09 -6.73 -0.91
N LEU A 22 -1.07 -6.92 -1.78
CA LEU A 22 -2.44 -7.31 -1.45
C LEU A 22 -2.61 -8.84 -1.28
N THR A 23 -1.58 -9.63 -1.56
CA THR A 23 -1.62 -11.10 -1.36
C THR A 23 -1.29 -11.48 0.08
N SER A 24 -0.52 -10.64 0.76
CA SER A 24 -0.23 -10.76 2.19
C SER A 24 -1.42 -10.34 3.06
N HIS A 25 -1.64 -11.09 4.14
CA HIS A 25 -2.67 -10.81 5.14
C HIS A 25 -2.01 -10.79 6.54
N PRO A 26 -1.75 -9.61 7.15
CA PRO A 26 -2.17 -8.27 6.73
C PRO A 26 -1.47 -7.72 5.48
N VAL A 27 -2.10 -6.72 4.83
CA VAL A 27 -1.54 -6.00 3.67
C VAL A 27 -0.16 -5.42 4.01
N ARG A 28 0.78 -5.55 3.08
CA ARG A 28 2.14 -5.04 3.24
C ARG A 28 2.43 -3.93 2.24
N PHE A 29 3.18 -2.93 2.68
CA PHE A 29 3.67 -1.83 1.86
C PHE A 29 5.19 -1.88 1.83
N LEU A 30 5.76 -1.95 0.64
CA LEU A 30 7.20 -1.88 0.42
C LEU A 30 7.52 -0.51 -0.17
N ILE A 31 8.37 0.28 0.51
CA ILE A 31 8.75 1.59 0.00
C ILE A 31 10.10 1.44 -0.71
N ASP A 32 10.12 1.51 -2.04
CA ASP A 32 11.35 1.40 -2.81
C ASP A 32 11.86 2.76 -3.29
N HIS A 33 13.07 3.11 -2.86
CA HIS A 33 13.81 4.27 -3.33
C HIS A 33 14.07 4.29 -4.85
N GLN A 34 14.08 3.15 -5.53
CA GLN A 34 14.31 3.11 -6.99
C GLN A 34 13.17 3.75 -7.78
N GLY A 35 11.96 3.80 -7.21
CA GLY A 35 10.82 4.50 -7.78
C GLY A 35 10.88 6.03 -7.63
N TRP A 36 11.89 6.59 -6.94
CA TRP A 36 11.98 8.01 -6.63
C TRP A 36 12.84 8.75 -7.67
N PRO A 37 12.43 9.92 -8.21
CA PRO A 37 13.26 10.77 -9.05
C PRO A 37 14.62 11.09 -8.41
N ARG A 38 15.66 11.16 -9.25
CA ARG A 38 16.97 11.68 -8.83
C ARG A 38 16.84 13.18 -8.44
N PRO A 39 17.62 13.70 -7.49
CA PRO A 39 18.83 13.14 -6.89
C PRO A 39 18.60 12.53 -5.50
N PHE A 40 17.43 11.97 -5.19
CA PHE A 40 17.20 11.31 -3.90
C PHE A 40 17.98 9.97 -3.85
N VAL A 41 19.28 10.03 -3.57
CA VAL A 41 20.17 8.84 -3.56
C VAL A 41 19.91 7.96 -2.33
N CYS A 42 19.41 8.55 -1.25
CA CYS A 42 19.05 7.87 0.00
C CYS A 42 17.77 8.51 0.58
N PRO A 43 16.59 8.34 -0.04
CA PRO A 43 15.38 8.94 0.48
C PRO A 43 15.07 8.36 1.85
N ARG A 44 14.55 9.23 2.71
CA ARG A 44 14.14 8.90 4.06
C ARG A 44 12.68 9.20 4.24
N VAL A 45 12.00 8.35 4.99
CA VAL A 45 10.58 8.46 5.30
C VAL A 45 10.46 8.99 6.72
N THR A 46 9.85 10.17 6.85
CA THR A 46 9.48 10.79 8.11
C THR A 46 8.00 10.59 8.42
N GLU A 47 7.17 10.30 7.42
CA GLU A 47 5.72 10.15 7.57
C GLU A 47 5.20 9.05 6.67
N PHE A 48 4.23 8.28 7.17
CA PHE A 48 3.49 7.30 6.39
C PHE A 48 2.02 7.37 6.75
N ALA A 49 1.13 7.30 5.76
CA ALA A 49 -0.31 7.36 6.00
C ALA A 49 -1.08 6.45 5.06
N VAL A 50 -2.15 5.87 5.58
CA VAL A 50 -3.21 5.22 4.83
C VAL A 50 -4.51 5.99 5.11
N ALA A 51 -5.19 6.38 4.04
CA ALA A 51 -6.47 7.06 4.11
C ALA A 51 -7.53 6.30 3.31
N SER A 52 -8.74 6.21 3.85
CA SER A 52 -9.96 5.79 3.16
C SER A 52 -10.51 6.97 2.37
N ASP A 53 -11.06 6.71 1.17
CA ASP A 53 -11.80 7.74 0.41
C ASP A 53 -12.97 8.33 1.21
N GLU A 54 -13.62 7.49 2.04
CA GLU A 54 -14.79 7.87 2.83
C GLU A 54 -14.43 8.51 4.17
N ASP A 55 -13.45 7.95 4.88
CA ASP A 55 -13.17 8.27 6.29
C ASP A 55 -11.94 9.17 6.48
N GLY A 56 -11.21 9.48 5.42
CA GLY A 56 -9.92 10.18 5.51
C GLY A 56 -8.84 9.31 6.13
N ALA A 57 -7.90 9.91 6.87
CA ALA A 57 -6.76 9.19 7.45
C ALA A 57 -7.21 8.11 8.46
N VAL A 58 -6.97 6.84 8.12
CA VAL A 58 -7.31 5.69 8.98
C VAL A 58 -6.10 5.16 9.75
N TRP A 59 -4.89 5.37 9.22
CA TRP A 59 -3.66 5.04 9.89
C TRP A 59 -2.57 6.05 9.52
N GLN A 60 -1.90 6.63 10.50
CA GLN A 60 -0.82 7.58 10.27
C GLN A 60 0.31 7.33 11.24
N LEU A 61 1.52 7.32 10.69
CA LEU A 61 2.77 7.12 11.39
C LEU A 61 3.70 8.31 11.13
N ALA A 62 4.47 8.69 12.15
CA ALA A 62 5.58 9.63 12.02
C ALA A 62 6.86 8.97 12.53
N ALA A 63 8.01 9.30 11.94
CA ALA A 63 9.29 8.85 12.45
C ALA A 63 9.57 9.50 13.81
N GLU A 64 10.20 8.75 14.72
CA GLU A 64 10.63 9.26 16.03
C GLU A 64 11.69 10.37 15.91
N SER A 65 12.46 10.35 14.81
CA SER A 65 13.53 11.29 14.53
C SER A 65 13.23 12.09 13.27
N ALA A 66 13.56 13.39 13.30
CA ALA A 66 13.37 14.31 12.17
C ALA A 66 14.21 13.93 10.94
N GLU A 67 15.28 13.16 11.15
CA GLU A 67 16.08 12.62 10.07
C GLU A 67 15.34 11.53 9.29
N GLY A 68 14.33 10.87 9.86
CA GLY A 68 13.54 9.82 9.21
C GLY A 68 14.26 8.49 9.01
N ILE A 69 13.55 7.51 8.45
CA ILE A 69 14.03 6.14 8.24
C ILE A 69 14.42 5.91 6.78
N PRO A 70 15.57 5.30 6.46
CA PRO A 70 15.94 4.98 5.08
C PRO A 70 14.87 4.15 4.35
N ALA A 71 14.43 4.62 3.17
CA ALA A 71 13.38 3.95 2.41
C ALA A 71 13.78 2.53 1.95
N ARG A 72 15.03 2.31 1.57
CA ARG A 72 15.56 1.03 1.07
C ARG A 72 15.39 -0.19 1.99
N GLU A 73 15.09 0.03 3.27
CA GLU A 73 14.92 -1.01 4.29
C GLU A 73 13.48 -1.02 4.85
N LEU A 74 12.56 -0.28 4.23
CA LEU A 74 11.25 0.00 4.82
C LEU A 74 10.14 -0.87 4.23
N ALA A 75 9.81 -1.91 4.99
CA ALA A 75 8.59 -2.68 4.85
C ALA A 75 7.63 -2.34 6.00
N ILE A 76 6.40 -1.96 5.66
CA ILE A 76 5.36 -1.60 6.62
C ILE A 76 4.23 -2.61 6.51
N VAL A 77 3.89 -3.28 7.60
CA VAL A 77 2.75 -4.20 7.68
C VAL A 77 1.58 -3.44 8.28
N TYR A 78 0.41 -3.47 7.61
CA TYR A 78 -0.74 -2.70 8.06
C TYR A 78 -1.15 -3.09 9.49
N GLY A 79 -1.22 -2.09 10.38
CA GLY A 79 -1.62 -2.28 11.78
C GLY A 79 -0.50 -2.77 12.71
N GLU A 80 0.72 -2.92 12.20
CA GLU A 80 1.92 -3.16 13.02
C GLU A 80 2.79 -1.91 13.03
N LEU A 81 3.21 -1.47 14.22
CA LEU A 81 4.07 -0.29 14.35
C LEU A 81 5.51 -0.65 13.92
N PRO A 82 6.04 -0.10 12.81
CA PRO A 82 7.40 -0.37 12.38
C PRO A 82 8.40 0.27 13.34
N ARG A 83 9.61 -0.31 13.45
CA ARG A 83 10.66 0.23 14.31
C ARG A 83 11.03 1.67 13.90
N GLY A 84 11.15 2.56 14.89
CA GLY A 84 11.52 3.96 14.70
C GLY A 84 10.37 4.86 14.25
N PHE A 85 9.14 4.35 14.25
CA PHE A 85 7.93 5.12 14.03
C PHE A 85 7.08 5.17 15.30
N VAL A 86 6.31 6.25 15.42
CA VAL A 86 5.20 6.41 16.36
C VAL A 86 3.89 6.49 15.59
N GLN A 87 2.83 5.95 16.19
CA GLN A 87 1.48 6.09 15.64
C GLN A 87 0.89 7.43 16.03
N ILE A 88 0.42 8.18 15.04
CA ILE A 88 -0.28 9.46 15.20
C ILE A 88 -1.80 9.23 15.11
N VAL A 89 -2.23 8.38 14.17
CA VAL A 89 -3.64 8.00 13.99
C VAL A 89 -3.74 6.48 13.89
N PRO A 90 -4.66 5.84 14.64
CA PRO A 90 -5.41 6.42 15.75
C PRO A 90 -4.49 6.79 16.91
N THR A 91 -4.88 7.76 17.73
CA THR A 91 -4.08 8.20 18.89
C THR A 91 -3.90 7.12 19.95
N SER A 92 -4.75 6.08 19.91
CA SER A 92 -4.66 4.89 20.76
C SER A 92 -5.23 3.67 20.05
N GLY A 93 -4.78 2.48 20.45
CA GLY A 93 -5.24 1.22 19.87
C GLY A 93 -4.64 0.92 18.50
N ARG A 94 -5.32 0.04 17.76
CA ARG A 94 -4.93 -0.38 16.40
C ARG A 94 -5.75 0.39 15.37
N PRO A 95 -5.21 0.64 14.15
CA PRO A 95 -6.01 1.20 13.08
C PRO A 95 -7.20 0.31 12.73
N PRO A 96 -8.30 0.87 12.20
CA PRO A 96 -9.45 0.10 11.80
C PRO A 96 -9.08 -0.89 10.69
N ARG A 97 -9.83 -1.99 10.63
CA ARG A 97 -9.63 -3.01 9.59
C ARG A 97 -9.90 -2.42 8.21
N LEU A 98 -8.98 -2.69 7.31
CA LEU A 98 -9.11 -2.50 5.87
C LEU A 98 -10.30 -3.33 5.33
N MET A 99 -11.25 -2.67 4.65
CA MET A 99 -12.50 -3.27 4.18
C MET A 99 -12.52 -3.47 2.66
N GLU A 100 -12.89 -4.67 2.25
CA GLU A 100 -13.05 -5.05 0.85
C GLU A 100 -13.96 -4.09 0.07
N GLY A 101 -13.62 -3.87 -1.20
CA GLY A 101 -14.37 -2.97 -2.09
C GLY A 101 -14.18 -1.49 -1.79
N ARG A 102 -13.38 -1.11 -0.78
CA ARG A 102 -13.02 0.28 -0.52
C ARG A 102 -11.72 0.69 -1.22
N THR A 103 -11.70 1.97 -1.61
CA THR A 103 -10.52 2.63 -2.16
C THR A 103 -9.75 3.31 -1.04
N TYR A 104 -8.44 3.09 -1.05
CA TYR A 104 -7.50 3.65 -0.10
C TYR A 104 -6.38 4.39 -0.82
N TYR A 105 -5.84 5.37 -0.13
CA TYR A 105 -4.68 6.15 -0.53
C TYR A 105 -3.56 5.84 0.44
N VAL A 106 -2.41 5.40 -0.06
CA VAL A 106 -1.20 5.27 0.73
C VAL A 106 -0.24 6.39 0.36
N ALA A 107 0.37 7.00 1.36
CA ALA A 107 1.38 8.04 1.19
C ALA A 107 2.59 7.76 2.06
N ALA A 108 3.78 8.00 1.50
CA ALA A 108 5.02 8.06 2.24
C ALA A 108 5.69 9.41 1.99
N GLY A 109 5.97 10.15 3.06
CA GLY A 109 6.58 11.47 3.05
C GLY A 109 7.97 11.44 3.68
N GLY A 110 8.90 12.19 3.09
CA GLY A 110 10.20 12.51 3.64
C GLY A 110 10.41 14.02 3.73
N PRO A 111 11.55 14.49 4.26
CA PRO A 111 11.79 15.93 4.52
C PRO A 111 11.67 16.84 3.28
N LYS A 112 11.81 16.28 2.08
CA LYS A 112 11.81 17.04 0.80
C LYS A 112 10.93 16.42 -0.28
N SER A 113 10.12 15.40 0.01
CA SER A 113 9.33 14.69 -1.00
C SER A 113 8.17 13.92 -0.41
N VAL A 114 7.09 13.77 -1.17
CA VAL A 114 5.94 12.94 -0.80
C VAL A 114 5.54 12.09 -2.00
N TYR A 115 5.37 10.79 -1.78
CA TYR A 115 4.89 9.83 -2.77
C TYR A 115 3.54 9.31 -2.33
N ARG A 116 2.63 9.15 -3.28
CA ARG A 116 1.26 8.73 -3.04
C ARG A 116 0.84 7.72 -4.09
N ILE A 117 0.15 6.68 -3.66
CA ILE A 117 -0.46 5.69 -4.53
C ILE A 117 -1.90 5.46 -4.08
N VAL A 118 -2.78 5.21 -5.05
CA VAL A 118 -4.16 4.79 -4.81
C VAL A 118 -4.22 3.29 -5.02
N PHE A 119 -4.84 2.58 -4.09
CA PHE A 119 -5.10 1.15 -4.22
C PHE A 119 -6.51 0.84 -3.72
N ALA A 120 -7.18 -0.11 -4.34
CA ALA A 120 -8.44 -0.63 -3.83
C ALA A 120 -8.20 -2.03 -3.27
N LEU A 121 -8.85 -2.36 -2.15
CA LEU A 121 -8.88 -3.74 -1.71
C LEU A 121 -9.82 -4.51 -2.62
N PRO A 122 -9.37 -5.63 -3.22
CA PRO A 122 -10.25 -6.44 -4.03
C PRO A 122 -11.47 -6.84 -3.18
N LEU A 123 -12.66 -6.88 -3.78
CA LEU A 123 -13.77 -7.60 -3.17
C LEU A 123 -13.33 -9.05 -3.06
N GLU A 124 -13.21 -9.61 -1.85
CA GLU A 124 -13.10 -11.06 -1.75
C GLU A 124 -14.47 -11.63 -2.10
N ARG A 125 -14.62 -12.04 -3.34
CA ARG A 125 -15.68 -12.97 -3.71
C ARG A 125 -15.12 -13.97 -4.69
N GLY A 126 -14.68 -15.11 -4.14
CA GLY A 126 -14.47 -16.35 -4.87
C GLY A 126 -13.69 -16.18 -6.17
N MET A 127 -12.38 -16.00 -6.07
CA MET A 127 -11.49 -16.23 -7.21
C MET A 127 -11.84 -17.62 -7.77
N PRO A 128 -12.36 -17.72 -9.00
CA PRO A 128 -12.56 -19.04 -9.59
C PRO A 128 -11.16 -19.63 -9.74
N LEU A 129 -10.91 -20.78 -9.11
CA LEU A 129 -9.93 -21.70 -9.67
C LEU A 129 -10.30 -21.87 -11.16
N PRO A 130 -9.33 -21.93 -12.09
CA PRO A 130 -9.64 -22.28 -13.47
C PRO A 130 -10.27 -23.68 -13.50
N GLN A 131 -11.59 -23.75 -13.40
CA GLN A 131 -12.39 -24.91 -13.75
C GLN A 131 -12.60 -24.85 -15.26
N GLY A 132 -11.76 -25.56 -15.98
CA GLY A 132 -11.78 -25.50 -17.45
C GLY A 132 -10.79 -26.41 -18.15
N ALA A 133 -10.56 -27.62 -17.63
CA ALA A 133 -10.14 -28.76 -18.44
C ALA A 133 -10.96 -29.99 -18.04
N VAL A 134 -12.28 -29.88 -18.19
CA VAL A 134 -13.13 -31.06 -18.40
C VAL A 134 -13.62 -30.99 -19.84
N GLY A 135 -13.18 -31.97 -20.61
CA GLY A 135 -13.40 -32.18 -22.04
C GLY A 135 -12.24 -33.05 -22.52
N SER A 136 -12.35 -34.36 -22.67
CA SER A 136 -13.54 -35.14 -22.99
C SER A 136 -13.32 -36.58 -22.54
N GLY A 137 -14.38 -37.22 -22.04
CA GLY A 137 -14.47 -38.67 -22.12
C GLY A 137 -14.85 -39.07 -23.54
N GLN A 138 -14.15 -40.06 -24.07
CA GLN A 138 -14.70 -41.27 -24.69
C GLN A 138 -13.60 -42.33 -24.71
#